data_AF-A0A2D0HCN2-F1
#
_entry.id   AF-A0A2D0HCN2-F1
#
_cell.length_a   1.000
_cell.length_b   1.000
_cell.length_c   1.000
_cell.angle_alpha   90.00
_cell.angle_beta   90.00
_cell.angle_gamma   90.00
#
_symmetry.space_group_name_H-M   'P 1'
#
loop_
_entity.id
_entity.type
_entity.pdbx_description
1 polymer ?
#
loop_
_entity_poly.entity_id
_entity_poly.type
_entity_poly.pdbx_seq_one_letter_code
_entity_poly.pdbx_strand_id
1 'polypeptide(L)'
;MKSQWECFLQNLGVWEGSFTNFSPQGTLLNDTPSCLSLEHLNNSQKVRLTLSRSGQDIIREFNSVGGGLLFFENGSFSEGLIQLGPFSEFGGELAFVHENRRLRLVQLFDTTGQLKELILIREHLAATPADERPTLQINDLLGEWQGQALTIYPDLRSPDTYSTTFKLQLDDAGRLIQSTSFAERTITSTATIKGPIVLFDQNPQKQVQVLFLPDGASATSPVKVQLRQPFFIEAGWLIQPNLRQRMIRSYNEKGEWVSLTLVTEERKL
;
A
#
# COMPACT_ATOMS: atom_id res chain seq x y z
N MET A 1 -14.94 -18.31 -4.11
CA MET A 1 -14.39 -17.04 -3.62
C MET A 1 -14.27 -17.16 -2.12
N LYS A 2 -13.11 -16.85 -1.55
CA LYS A 2 -12.89 -16.92 -0.10
C LYS A 2 -13.70 -15.82 0.62
N SER A 3 -14.20 -16.13 1.81
CA SER A 3 -14.73 -15.13 2.74
C SER A 3 -13.59 -14.23 3.25
N GLN A 4 -13.93 -13.04 3.75
CA GLN A 4 -12.94 -12.12 4.33
C GLN A 4 -12.16 -12.76 5.50
N TRP A 5 -12.82 -13.63 6.28
CA TRP A 5 -12.13 -14.39 7.33
C TRP A 5 -11.11 -15.37 6.75
N GLU A 6 -11.48 -16.18 5.74
CA GLU A 6 -10.55 -17.11 5.08
C GLU A 6 -9.38 -16.39 4.38
N CYS A 7 -9.61 -15.20 3.83
CA CYS A 7 -8.56 -14.33 3.31
C CYS A 7 -7.61 -13.86 4.42
N PHE A 8 -8.14 -13.41 5.56
CA PHE A 8 -7.34 -13.06 6.74
C PHE A 8 -6.48 -14.24 7.21
N LEU A 9 -7.04 -15.46 7.25
CA LEU A 9 -6.32 -16.67 7.66
C LEU A 9 -5.13 -17.03 6.77
N GLN A 10 -4.99 -16.44 5.57
CA GLN A 10 -3.78 -16.59 4.76
C GLN A 10 -2.53 -15.96 5.40
N ASN A 11 -2.72 -15.09 6.40
CA ASN A 11 -1.63 -14.42 7.12
C ASN A 11 -1.13 -15.20 8.34
N LEU A 12 -1.68 -16.36 8.66
CA LEU A 12 -1.22 -17.19 9.78
C LEU A 12 0.26 -17.56 9.61
N GLY A 13 0.98 -17.60 10.72
CA GLY A 13 2.41 -17.85 10.75
C GLY A 13 3.15 -16.85 11.63
N VAL A 14 4.47 -17.03 11.70
CA VAL A 14 5.37 -16.14 12.42
C VAL A 14 6.11 -15.30 11.39
N TRP A 15 5.98 -14.00 11.50
CA TRP A 15 6.52 -13.00 10.59
C TRP A 15 7.62 -12.21 11.31
N GLU A 16 8.86 -12.36 10.85
CA GLU A 16 10.04 -11.68 11.39
C GLU A 16 10.43 -10.52 10.47
N GLY A 17 10.89 -9.42 11.05
CA GLY A 17 11.16 -8.22 10.26
C GLY A 17 11.47 -6.99 11.09
N SER A 18 11.14 -5.82 10.55
CA SER A 18 11.23 -4.56 11.28
C SER A 18 10.12 -3.58 10.91
N PHE A 19 9.82 -2.68 11.84
CA PHE A 19 9.01 -1.48 11.63
C PHE A 19 9.97 -0.30 11.43
N THR A 20 9.97 0.25 10.22
CA THR A 20 10.91 1.29 9.81
C THR A 20 10.17 2.60 9.54
N ASN A 21 10.46 3.62 10.34
CA ASN A 21 9.81 4.92 10.25
C ASN A 21 10.58 5.84 9.31
N PHE A 22 9.88 6.49 8.39
CA PHE A 22 10.42 7.43 7.42
C PHE A 22 9.74 8.79 7.52
N SER A 23 10.52 9.85 7.32
CA SER A 23 9.97 11.18 7.07
C SER A 23 9.23 11.21 5.73
N PRO A 24 8.37 12.23 5.49
CA PRO A 24 7.74 12.44 4.19
C PRO A 24 8.73 12.63 3.02
N GLN A 25 10.01 12.88 3.32
CA GLN A 25 11.09 13.03 2.35
C GLN A 25 11.89 11.73 2.12
N GLY A 26 11.54 10.63 2.80
CA GLY A 26 12.23 9.35 2.69
C GLY A 26 13.47 9.22 3.58
N THR A 27 13.65 10.12 4.54
CA THR A 27 14.73 9.99 5.53
C THR A 27 14.35 8.93 6.56
N LEU A 28 15.22 7.94 6.78
CA LEU A 28 15.07 6.96 7.85
C LEU A 28 15.14 7.67 9.21
N LEU A 29 14.12 7.50 10.04
CA LEU A 29 14.03 8.08 11.38
C LEU A 29 14.33 7.06 12.48
N ASN A 30 13.75 5.86 12.35
CA ASN A 30 13.90 4.78 13.32
C ASN A 30 13.69 3.42 12.64
N ASP A 31 14.31 2.38 13.15
CA ASP A 31 14.08 0.99 12.74
C ASP A 31 13.99 0.11 13.99
N THR A 32 12.88 -0.60 14.12
CA THR A 32 12.60 -1.44 15.29
C THR A 32 12.36 -2.88 14.85
N PRO A 33 13.25 -3.83 15.20
CA PRO A 33 13.04 -5.25 14.95
C PRO A 33 11.72 -5.74 15.56
N SER A 34 11.06 -6.64 14.85
CA SER A 34 9.74 -7.16 15.21
C SER A 34 9.61 -8.65 14.93
N CYS A 35 8.84 -9.32 15.78
CA CYS A 35 8.31 -10.66 15.52
C CYS A 35 6.80 -10.62 15.72
N LEU A 36 6.03 -11.00 14.71
CA LEU A 36 4.57 -11.02 14.73
C LEU A 36 4.08 -12.44 14.48
N SER A 37 3.47 -13.06 15.49
CA SER A 37 2.80 -14.36 15.37
C SER A 37 1.31 -14.18 15.16
N LEU A 38 0.74 -14.89 14.18
CA LEU A 38 -0.69 -15.07 13.98
C LEU A 38 -1.00 -16.57 14.07
N GLU A 39 -1.69 -16.97 15.12
CA GLU A 39 -1.97 -18.38 15.41
C GLU A 39 -3.44 -18.63 15.71
N HIS A 40 -3.90 -19.85 15.38
CA HIS A 40 -5.23 -20.29 15.75
C HIS A 40 -5.37 -20.52 17.25
N LEU A 41 -6.53 -20.15 17.79
CA LEU A 41 -6.96 -20.52 19.14
C LEU A 41 -8.32 -21.21 19.10
N ASN A 42 -8.60 -21.97 20.15
CA ASN A 42 -9.91 -22.60 20.42
C ASN A 42 -10.47 -23.35 19.18
N ASN A 43 -9.79 -24.41 18.75
CA ASN A 43 -10.17 -25.20 17.56
C ASN A 43 -10.38 -24.34 16.30
N SER A 44 -9.50 -23.36 16.07
CA SER A 44 -9.50 -22.46 14.92
C SER A 44 -10.69 -21.49 14.81
N GLN A 45 -11.45 -21.28 15.88
CA GLN A 45 -12.54 -20.29 15.92
C GLN A 45 -12.02 -18.85 16.15
N LYS A 46 -10.81 -18.70 16.64
CA LYS A 46 -10.16 -17.41 16.89
C LYS A 46 -8.76 -17.39 16.30
N VAL A 47 -8.25 -16.18 16.09
CA VAL A 47 -6.84 -15.93 15.80
C VAL A 47 -6.28 -14.99 16.86
N ARG A 48 -5.11 -15.32 17.40
CA ARG A 48 -4.33 -14.41 18.24
C ARG A 48 -3.18 -13.84 17.44
N LEU A 49 -3.07 -12.51 17.48
CA LEU A 49 -1.89 -11.77 17.06
C LEU A 49 -1.07 -11.45 18.30
N THR A 50 0.21 -11.81 18.25
CA THR A 50 1.22 -11.39 19.24
C THR A 50 2.33 -10.67 18.48
N LEU A 51 2.46 -9.36 18.71
CA LEU A 51 3.51 -8.53 18.13
C LEU A 51 4.52 -8.16 19.22
N SER A 52 5.74 -8.65 19.11
CA SER A 52 6.85 -8.31 19.98
C SER A 52 7.75 -7.28 19.30
N ARG A 53 7.93 -6.11 19.94
CA ARG A 53 8.85 -5.04 19.48
C ARG A 53 9.60 -4.48 20.69
N SER A 54 10.92 -4.39 20.61
CA SER A 54 11.76 -3.80 21.68
C SER A 54 11.43 -4.26 23.11
N GLY A 55 11.07 -5.53 23.29
CA GLY A 55 10.73 -6.12 24.59
C GLY A 55 9.33 -5.81 25.13
N GLN A 56 8.44 -5.20 24.34
CA GLN A 56 7.02 -5.05 24.66
C GLN A 56 6.16 -5.87 23.70
N ASP A 57 5.25 -6.65 24.28
CA ASP A 57 4.29 -7.47 23.53
C ASP A 57 2.94 -6.76 23.43
N ILE A 58 2.40 -6.72 22.21
CA ILE A 58 1.04 -6.32 21.93
C ILE A 58 0.26 -7.57 21.53
N ILE A 59 -0.79 -7.88 22.29
CA ILE A 59 -1.63 -9.06 22.04
C ILE A 59 -3.03 -8.60 21.61
N ARG A 60 -3.53 -9.15 20.50
CA ARG A 60 -4.91 -8.94 20.01
C ARG A 60 -5.54 -10.28 19.67
N GLU A 61 -6.84 -10.44 19.96
CA GLU A 61 -7.61 -11.60 19.53
C GLU A 61 -8.69 -11.18 18.54
N PHE A 62 -8.88 -12.00 17.51
CA PHE A 62 -9.88 -11.81 16.46
C PHE A 62 -10.80 -13.02 16.43
N ASN A 63 -12.10 -12.74 16.34
CA ASN A 63 -13.17 -13.71 16.05
C ASN A 63 -13.94 -13.36 14.77
N SER A 64 -13.66 -12.20 14.18
CA SER A 64 -14.14 -11.75 12.89
C SER A 64 -13.20 -10.67 12.34
N VAL A 65 -13.36 -10.33 11.07
CA VAL A 65 -12.73 -9.17 10.42
C VAL A 65 -13.82 -8.28 9.82
N GLY A 66 -13.55 -6.98 9.73
CA GLY A 66 -14.48 -6.00 9.19
C GLY A 66 -14.11 -4.59 9.61
N GLY A 67 -15.05 -3.65 9.46
CA GLY A 67 -14.81 -2.25 9.76
C GLY A 67 -13.85 -1.64 8.75
N GLY A 68 -12.67 -1.22 9.19
CA GLY A 68 -11.63 -0.59 8.35
C GLY A 68 -10.80 -1.55 7.50
N LEU A 69 -11.01 -2.87 7.65
CA LEU A 69 -10.23 -3.94 7.04
C LEU A 69 -10.94 -4.54 5.81
N LEU A 70 -10.19 -4.72 4.72
CA LEU A 70 -10.57 -5.56 3.57
C LEU A 70 -9.36 -6.35 3.07
N PHE A 71 -9.60 -7.60 2.69
CA PHE A 71 -8.60 -8.59 2.27
C PHE A 71 -8.88 -9.09 0.85
N PHE A 72 -7.80 -9.28 0.09
CA PHE A 72 -7.75 -10.07 -1.14
C PHE A 72 -7.50 -11.55 -0.84
N GLU A 73 -7.77 -12.43 -1.81
CA GLU A 73 -7.75 -13.89 -1.58
C GLU A 73 -6.39 -14.46 -1.18
N ASN A 74 -5.29 -13.78 -1.52
CA ASN A 74 -3.93 -14.16 -1.12
C ASN A 74 -3.53 -13.68 0.28
N GLY A 75 -4.41 -12.97 0.98
CA GLY A 75 -4.13 -12.39 2.29
C GLY A 75 -3.62 -10.96 2.27
N SER A 76 -3.36 -10.36 1.10
CA SER A 76 -3.06 -8.92 1.01
C SER A 76 -4.26 -8.11 1.50
N PHE A 77 -4.03 -6.99 2.16
CA PHE A 77 -5.10 -6.25 2.82
C PHE A 77 -4.82 -4.76 2.96
N SER A 78 -5.86 -4.03 3.37
CA SER A 78 -5.71 -2.65 3.85
C SER A 78 -6.48 -2.46 5.13
N GLU A 79 -5.88 -1.77 6.10
CA GLU A 79 -6.51 -1.30 7.33
C GLU A 79 -6.52 0.23 7.33
N GLY A 80 -7.59 0.86 7.79
CA GLY A 80 -7.62 2.32 7.91
C GLY A 80 -8.99 2.85 8.32
N LEU A 81 -9.09 4.17 8.46
CA LEU A 81 -10.35 4.81 8.80
C LEU A 81 -11.40 4.59 7.71
N ILE A 82 -12.66 4.37 8.11
CA ILE A 82 -13.80 4.26 7.18
C ILE A 82 -14.33 5.64 6.80
N GLN A 83 -14.13 6.64 7.67
CA GLN A 83 -14.60 8.01 7.50
C GLN A 83 -13.49 8.98 7.88
N LEU A 84 -13.18 9.92 6.98
CA LEU A 84 -12.35 11.08 7.30
C LEU A 84 -13.20 12.12 8.06
N GLY A 85 -12.71 12.54 9.22
CA GLY A 85 -13.33 13.59 10.03
C GLY A 85 -12.59 14.94 9.93
N PRO A 86 -13.26 16.07 10.17
CA PRO A 86 -12.59 17.35 10.37
C PRO A 86 -11.58 17.28 11.52
N PHE A 87 -10.41 17.90 11.36
CA PHE A 87 -9.35 18.00 12.38
C PHE A 87 -8.87 16.65 12.95
N SER A 88 -9.11 15.55 12.23
CA SER A 88 -8.67 14.22 12.61
C SER A 88 -7.35 13.90 11.92
N GLU A 89 -6.42 13.25 12.62
CA GLU A 89 -5.33 12.57 11.93
C GLU A 89 -5.92 11.50 11.02
N PHE A 90 -5.29 11.31 9.86
CA PHE A 90 -5.71 10.32 8.87
C PHE A 90 -4.57 9.35 8.62
N GLY A 91 -4.91 8.09 8.42
CA GLY A 91 -3.92 7.13 7.97
C GLY A 91 -4.55 5.85 7.47
N GLY A 92 -3.72 5.08 6.77
CA GLY A 92 -4.07 3.76 6.31
C GLY A 92 -2.83 2.94 6.05
N GLU A 93 -3.01 1.65 6.23
CA GLU A 93 -2.04 0.60 5.92
C GLU A 93 -2.44 -0.08 4.62
N LEU A 94 -1.44 -0.35 3.78
CA LEU A 94 -1.54 -1.12 2.55
C LEU A 94 -0.53 -2.27 2.65
N ALA A 95 -1.02 -3.49 2.71
CA ALA A 95 -0.24 -4.69 3.03
C ALA A 95 -0.28 -5.70 1.89
N PHE A 96 0.87 -5.89 1.25
CA PHE A 96 1.08 -6.89 0.22
C PHE A 96 1.56 -8.20 0.84
N VAL A 97 1.07 -9.33 0.32
CA VAL A 97 1.53 -10.67 0.66
C VAL A 97 2.00 -11.34 -0.63
N HIS A 98 3.25 -11.80 -0.65
CA HIS A 98 3.81 -12.55 -1.77
C HIS A 98 4.74 -13.64 -1.24
N GLU A 99 4.37 -14.90 -1.48
CA GLU A 99 5.14 -16.07 -1.03
C GLU A 99 5.48 -16.00 0.47
N ASN A 100 6.76 -16.01 0.83
CA ASN A 100 7.24 -15.94 2.20
C ASN A 100 7.43 -14.50 2.71
N ARG A 101 7.00 -13.48 1.97
CA ARG A 101 7.23 -12.07 2.26
C ARG A 101 5.93 -11.30 2.45
N ARG A 102 5.98 -10.30 3.33
CA ARG A 102 5.01 -9.21 3.36
C ARG A 102 5.73 -7.87 3.30
N LEU A 103 5.10 -6.96 2.57
CA LEU A 103 5.46 -5.54 2.57
C LEU A 103 4.24 -4.76 2.99
N ARG A 104 4.29 -4.11 4.14
CA ARG A 104 3.19 -3.30 4.65
C ARG A 104 3.63 -1.86 4.78
N LEU A 105 2.80 -0.95 4.31
CA LEU A 105 3.14 0.46 4.26
C LEU A 105 2.01 1.27 4.88
N VAL A 106 2.32 1.93 5.99
CA VAL A 106 1.43 2.88 6.67
C VAL A 106 1.77 4.29 6.21
N GLN A 107 0.75 5.05 5.81
CA GLN A 107 0.86 6.49 5.58
C GLN A 107 0.07 7.22 6.65
N LEU A 108 0.72 8.16 7.36
CA LEU A 108 0.11 8.96 8.42
C LEU A 108 0.10 10.43 8.03
N PHE A 109 -1.06 11.07 8.17
CA PHE A 109 -1.31 12.47 7.86
C PHE A 109 -1.71 13.21 9.14
N ASP A 110 -1.20 14.43 9.28
CA ASP A 110 -1.54 15.28 10.40
C ASP A 110 -2.96 15.88 10.29
N THR A 111 -3.36 16.64 11.31
CA THR A 111 -4.67 17.30 11.35
C THR A 111 -4.84 18.42 10.31
N THR A 112 -3.76 18.82 9.63
CA THR A 112 -3.80 19.76 8.49
C THR A 112 -3.94 19.03 7.14
N GLY A 113 -3.92 17.70 7.15
CA GLY A 113 -4.02 16.83 5.98
C GLY A 113 -2.70 16.64 5.25
N GLN A 114 -1.56 17.03 5.83
CA GLN A 114 -0.24 16.83 5.23
C GLN A 114 0.36 15.49 5.66
N LEU A 115 1.12 14.85 4.77
CA LEU A 115 1.85 13.63 5.09
C LEU A 115 2.86 13.93 6.20
N LYS A 116 2.75 13.23 7.32
CA LYS A 116 3.54 13.41 8.54
C LYS A 116 4.64 12.36 8.65
N GLU A 117 4.31 11.11 8.38
CA GLU A 117 5.19 9.97 8.60
C GLU A 117 4.76 8.77 7.75
N LEU A 118 5.72 7.94 7.37
CA LEU A 118 5.46 6.62 6.79
C LEU A 118 6.09 5.55 7.66
N ILE A 119 5.45 4.39 7.77
CA ILE A 119 6.00 3.22 8.44
C ILE A 119 6.03 2.08 7.42
N LEU A 120 7.24 1.70 7.00
CA LEU A 120 7.46 0.55 6.14
C LEU A 120 7.78 -0.66 7.02
N ILE A 121 6.99 -1.71 6.86
CA ILE A 121 7.09 -2.94 7.64
C ILE A 121 7.44 -4.07 6.67
N ARG A 122 8.67 -4.54 6.77
CA ARG A 122 9.25 -5.56 5.89
C ARG A 122 9.36 -6.84 6.67
N GLU A 123 8.55 -7.82 6.28
CA GLU A 123 8.43 -9.07 7.01
C GLU A 123 8.73 -10.25 6.09
N HIS A 124 9.23 -11.32 6.69
CA HIS A 124 9.38 -12.63 6.08
C HIS A 124 8.92 -13.72 7.05
N LEU A 125 8.50 -14.87 6.56
CA LEU A 125 8.15 -16.00 7.40
C LEU A 125 9.39 -16.48 8.17
N ALA A 126 9.23 -16.79 9.45
CA ALA A 126 10.31 -17.35 10.27
C ALA A 126 10.91 -18.59 9.60
N ALA A 127 12.24 -18.73 9.69
CA ALA A 127 13.01 -19.78 9.03
C ALA A 127 12.96 -19.76 7.48
N THR A 128 12.58 -18.64 6.87
CA THR A 128 12.73 -18.40 5.42
C THR A 128 13.67 -17.22 5.16
N PRO A 129 14.22 -17.07 3.94
CA PRO A 129 15.07 -15.92 3.61
C PRO A 129 14.30 -14.60 3.64
N ALA A 130 14.94 -13.54 4.14
CA ALA A 130 14.37 -12.20 4.10
C ALA A 130 14.30 -11.62 2.68
N ASP A 131 15.25 -11.96 1.80
CA ASP A 131 15.31 -11.58 0.38
C ASP A 131 14.82 -10.15 0.08
N GLU A 132 15.29 -9.16 0.83
CA GLU A 132 14.92 -7.76 0.63
C GLU A 132 15.31 -7.28 -0.78
N ARG A 133 14.43 -6.50 -1.39
CA ARG A 133 14.68 -5.88 -2.68
C ARG A 133 15.51 -4.60 -2.53
N PRO A 134 16.24 -4.20 -3.57
CA PRO A 134 16.91 -2.90 -3.58
C PRO A 134 15.92 -1.74 -3.34
N THR A 135 16.45 -0.61 -2.87
CA THR A 135 15.68 0.65 -2.86
C THR A 135 15.23 0.99 -4.27
N LEU A 136 13.93 1.22 -4.42
CA LEU A 136 13.31 1.50 -5.72
C LEU A 136 13.90 2.76 -6.36
N GLN A 137 14.20 2.69 -7.65
CA GLN A 137 14.66 3.80 -8.47
C GLN A 137 13.68 4.07 -9.62
N ILE A 138 13.67 5.29 -10.17
CA ILE A 138 12.88 5.61 -11.39
C ILE A 138 13.16 4.61 -12.50
N ASN A 139 14.44 4.29 -12.72
CA ASN A 139 14.88 3.43 -13.83
C ASN A 139 14.28 2.01 -13.75
N ASP A 140 13.93 1.54 -12.56
CA ASP A 140 13.30 0.23 -12.39
C ASP A 140 11.87 0.21 -12.92
N LEU A 141 11.22 1.39 -13.01
CA LEU A 141 9.83 1.55 -13.43
C LEU A 141 9.66 2.06 -14.87
N LEU A 142 10.72 2.59 -15.49
CA LEU A 142 10.66 3.06 -16.87
C LEU A 142 10.29 1.92 -17.83
N GLY A 143 9.43 2.24 -18.79
CA GLY A 143 8.91 1.28 -19.77
C GLY A 143 7.39 1.15 -19.74
N GLU A 144 6.92 0.03 -20.26
CA GLU A 144 5.49 -0.32 -20.31
C GLU A 144 5.23 -1.54 -19.42
N TRP A 145 4.13 -1.48 -18.70
CA TRP A 145 3.66 -2.49 -17.77
C TRP A 145 2.21 -2.82 -18.11
N GLN A 146 1.85 -4.09 -18.06
CA GLN A 146 0.51 -4.57 -18.36
C GLN A 146 0.05 -5.58 -17.34
N GLY A 147 -1.24 -5.60 -17.02
CA GLY A 147 -1.76 -6.54 -16.05
C GLY A 147 -3.24 -6.34 -15.76
N GLN A 148 -3.64 -6.69 -14.54
CA GLN A 148 -5.03 -6.65 -14.11
C GLN A 148 -5.18 -5.96 -12.76
N ALA A 149 -6.32 -5.31 -12.58
CA ALA A 149 -6.77 -4.74 -11.32
C ALA A 149 -8.02 -5.45 -10.84
N LEU A 150 -8.06 -5.77 -9.55
CA LEU A 150 -9.23 -6.28 -8.83
C LEU A 150 -9.65 -5.24 -7.79
N THR A 151 -10.90 -4.78 -7.88
CA THR A 151 -11.48 -3.83 -6.92
C THR A 151 -12.54 -4.53 -6.06
N ILE A 152 -12.39 -4.43 -4.75
CA ILE A 152 -13.32 -4.92 -3.74
C ILE A 152 -13.90 -3.77 -2.92
N TYR A 153 -15.04 -4.02 -2.28
CA TYR A 153 -15.88 -2.98 -1.68
C TYR A 153 -16.24 -3.27 -0.23
N PRO A 154 -16.36 -2.23 0.64
CA PRO A 154 -16.72 -2.42 2.05
C PRO A 154 -18.09 -3.05 2.29
N ASP A 155 -19.03 -2.89 1.34
CA ASP A 155 -20.36 -3.51 1.36
C ASP A 155 -20.36 -4.97 0.87
N LEU A 156 -19.20 -5.51 0.50
CA LEU A 156 -18.99 -6.87 0.02
C LEU A 156 -19.79 -7.24 -1.23
N ARG A 157 -20.19 -6.26 -2.05
CA ARG A 157 -20.73 -6.54 -3.40
C ARG A 157 -19.67 -7.20 -4.28
N SER A 158 -20.12 -7.78 -5.40
CA SER A 158 -19.26 -8.47 -6.35
C SER A 158 -18.04 -7.62 -6.74
N PRO A 159 -16.82 -8.20 -6.72
CA PRO A 159 -15.63 -7.50 -7.17
C PRO A 159 -15.67 -7.14 -8.64
N ASP A 160 -14.99 -6.05 -8.98
CA ASP A 160 -14.77 -5.65 -10.36
C ASP A 160 -13.35 -5.98 -10.81
N THR A 161 -13.21 -6.46 -12.05
CA THR A 161 -11.89 -6.80 -12.65
C THR A 161 -11.70 -6.08 -13.96
N TYR A 162 -10.53 -5.47 -14.16
CA TYR A 162 -10.21 -4.74 -15.39
C TYR A 162 -8.76 -4.91 -15.79
N SER A 163 -8.49 -4.82 -17.09
CA SER A 163 -7.14 -4.71 -17.62
C SER A 163 -6.51 -3.35 -17.27
N THR A 164 -5.20 -3.37 -17.06
CA THR A 164 -4.38 -2.19 -16.78
C THR A 164 -3.20 -2.10 -17.72
N THR A 165 -2.88 -0.87 -18.12
CA THR A 165 -1.63 -0.54 -18.81
C THR A 165 -1.02 0.65 -18.10
N PHE A 166 0.26 0.57 -17.78
CA PHE A 166 1.01 1.65 -17.18
C PHE A 166 2.26 1.90 -18.01
N LYS A 167 2.46 3.12 -18.47
CA LYS A 167 3.64 3.53 -19.22
C LYS A 167 4.33 4.69 -18.51
N LEU A 168 5.63 4.55 -18.33
CA LEU A 168 6.47 5.56 -17.70
C LEU A 168 7.69 5.84 -18.57
N GLN A 169 7.89 7.10 -18.92
CA GLN A 169 9.00 7.54 -19.76
C GLN A 169 9.51 8.91 -19.31
N LEU A 170 10.75 9.23 -19.64
CA LEU A 170 11.29 10.58 -19.51
C LEU A 170 11.04 11.36 -20.80
N ASP A 171 10.71 12.65 -20.68
CA ASP A 171 10.74 13.57 -21.81
C ASP A 171 12.15 14.16 -22.03
N ASP A 172 12.31 14.93 -23.11
CA ASP A 172 13.59 15.56 -23.47
C ASP A 172 14.10 16.55 -22.41
N ALA A 173 13.22 17.04 -21.52
CA ALA A 173 13.55 17.93 -20.43
C ALA A 173 13.82 17.18 -19.10
N GLY A 174 13.82 15.84 -19.11
CA GLY A 174 14.02 15.01 -17.94
C GLY A 174 12.82 14.95 -16.99
N ARG A 175 11.63 15.39 -17.43
CA ARG A 175 10.38 15.22 -16.68
C ARG A 175 9.83 13.83 -16.92
N LEU A 176 9.12 13.33 -15.91
CA LEU A 176 8.45 12.04 -16.01
C LEU A 176 7.11 12.20 -16.71
N ILE A 177 6.83 11.40 -17.74
CA ILE A 177 5.51 11.25 -18.34
C ILE A 177 4.96 9.90 -17.87
N GLN A 178 3.83 9.94 -17.17
CA GLN A 178 3.09 8.76 -16.75
C GLN A 178 1.80 8.68 -17.55
N SER A 179 1.49 7.50 -18.07
CA SER A 179 0.18 7.18 -18.63
C SER A 179 -0.34 5.90 -17.97
N THR A 180 -1.50 5.99 -17.33
CA THR A 180 -2.14 4.86 -16.65
C THR A 180 -3.54 4.66 -17.23
N SER A 181 -3.81 3.46 -17.71
CA SER A 181 -5.11 3.03 -18.21
C SER A 181 -5.72 2.01 -17.25
N PHE A 182 -6.97 2.24 -16.86
CA PHE A 182 -7.83 1.31 -16.13
C PHE A 182 -9.11 1.13 -16.95
N ALA A 183 -9.34 -0.08 -17.46
CA ALA A 183 -10.41 -0.33 -18.44
C ALA A 183 -10.35 0.70 -19.60
N GLU A 184 -11.44 1.41 -19.87
CA GLU A 184 -11.55 2.41 -20.95
C GLU A 184 -11.00 3.79 -20.57
N ARG A 185 -10.63 4.01 -19.30
CA ARG A 185 -10.16 5.31 -18.82
C ARG A 185 -8.64 5.37 -18.85
N THR A 186 -8.09 6.37 -19.54
CA THR A 186 -6.65 6.66 -19.52
C THR A 186 -6.40 8.03 -18.90
N ILE A 187 -5.42 8.09 -17.99
CA ILE A 187 -4.93 9.33 -17.37
C ILE A 187 -3.47 9.49 -17.76
N THR A 188 -3.14 10.61 -18.36
CA THR A 188 -1.75 10.98 -18.66
C THR A 188 -1.39 12.24 -17.88
N SER A 189 -0.27 12.19 -17.17
CA SER A 189 0.23 13.28 -16.35
C SER A 189 1.74 13.40 -16.50
N THR A 190 2.27 14.59 -16.23
CA THR A 190 3.72 14.80 -16.13
C THR A 190 4.11 15.16 -14.71
N ALA A 191 5.28 14.73 -14.28
CA ALA A 191 5.83 15.04 -12.97
C ALA A 191 7.26 15.55 -13.04
N THR A 192 7.67 16.24 -11.97
CA THR A 192 9.07 16.60 -11.72
C THR A 192 9.71 15.59 -10.78
N ILE A 193 11.00 15.33 -10.96
CA ILE A 193 11.78 14.42 -10.13
C ILE A 193 12.68 15.26 -9.21
N LYS A 194 12.63 15.00 -7.90
CA LYS A 194 13.43 15.66 -6.87
C LYS A 194 13.99 14.60 -5.91
N GLY A 195 15.16 14.07 -6.24
CA GLY A 195 15.76 12.96 -5.47
C GLY A 195 14.84 11.73 -5.49
N PRO A 196 14.45 11.16 -4.33
CA PRO A 196 13.56 9.99 -4.27
C PRO A 196 12.08 10.32 -4.46
N ILE A 197 11.73 11.59 -4.71
CA ILE A 197 10.34 12.06 -4.83
C ILE A 197 10.01 12.42 -6.28
N VAL A 198 8.89 11.91 -6.76
CA VAL A 198 8.22 12.34 -8.00
C VAL A 198 6.99 13.16 -7.63
N LEU A 199 6.91 14.40 -8.11
CA LEU A 199 5.82 15.32 -7.80
C LEU A 199 4.94 15.56 -9.03
N PHE A 200 3.66 15.20 -8.93
CA PHE A 200 2.63 15.51 -9.91
C PHE A 200 1.85 16.74 -9.43
N ASP A 201 2.20 17.92 -9.96
CA ASP A 201 1.69 19.22 -9.53
C ASP A 201 0.91 19.98 -10.60
N GLN A 202 0.71 19.38 -11.79
CA GLN A 202 -0.02 19.99 -12.90
C GLN A 202 -1.42 20.50 -12.51
N ASN A 203 -2.10 19.81 -11.59
CA ASN A 203 -3.34 20.29 -10.98
C ASN A 203 -3.04 20.81 -9.57
N PRO A 204 -3.08 22.14 -9.35
CA PRO A 204 -2.82 22.74 -8.03
C PRO A 204 -3.77 22.25 -6.93
N GLN A 205 -4.95 21.75 -7.27
CA GLN A 205 -5.95 21.29 -6.31
C GLN A 205 -5.84 19.78 -6.01
N LYS A 206 -5.09 19.01 -6.82
CA LYS A 206 -4.96 17.54 -6.70
C LYS A 206 -3.52 17.09 -6.92
N GLN A 207 -2.63 17.67 -6.12
CA GLN A 207 -1.22 17.31 -6.17
C GLN A 207 -0.97 15.99 -5.45
N VAL A 208 -0.20 15.12 -6.08
CA VAL A 208 0.23 13.85 -5.50
C VAL A 208 1.76 13.76 -5.58
N GLN A 209 2.35 13.18 -4.54
CA GLN A 209 3.76 12.83 -4.50
C GLN A 209 3.90 11.31 -4.51
N VAL A 210 4.94 10.81 -5.18
CA VAL A 210 5.38 9.42 -5.09
C VAL A 210 6.76 9.44 -4.46
N LEU A 211 6.91 8.75 -3.33
CA LEU A 211 8.18 8.56 -2.64
C LEU A 211 8.68 7.14 -2.90
N PHE A 212 9.91 7.00 -3.37
CA PHE A 212 10.57 5.70 -3.47
C PHE A 212 11.25 5.31 -2.15
N LEU A 213 11.11 4.04 -1.79
CA LEU A 213 11.49 3.49 -0.50
C LEU A 213 12.30 2.20 -0.66
N PRO A 214 12.94 1.71 0.41
CA PRO A 214 13.58 0.40 0.43
C PRO A 214 12.63 -0.75 0.05
N ASP A 215 13.22 -1.92 -0.25
CA ASP A 215 12.48 -3.16 -0.55
C ASP A 215 11.52 -3.02 -1.76
N GLY A 216 11.94 -2.27 -2.79
CA GLY A 216 11.15 -2.07 -4.00
C GLY A 216 9.85 -1.29 -3.77
N ALA A 217 9.70 -0.63 -2.63
CA ALA A 217 8.46 0.02 -2.25
C ALA A 217 8.32 1.44 -2.81
N SER A 218 7.07 1.84 -3.03
CA SER A 218 6.71 3.24 -3.31
C SER A 218 5.48 3.64 -2.50
N ALA A 219 5.44 4.87 -2.03
CA ALA A 219 4.25 5.47 -1.43
C ALA A 219 3.74 6.62 -2.31
N THR A 220 2.50 6.51 -2.80
CA THR A 220 1.79 7.59 -3.47
C THR A 220 0.80 8.23 -2.50
N SER A 221 0.97 9.52 -2.27
CA SER A 221 0.21 10.28 -1.27
C SER A 221 -0.30 11.60 -1.88
N PRO A 222 -1.51 12.05 -1.53
CA PRO A 222 -1.88 13.45 -1.74
C PRO A 222 -0.88 14.34 -0.99
N VAL A 223 -0.42 15.43 -1.63
CA VAL A 223 0.41 16.42 -0.93
C VAL A 223 -0.37 17.04 0.23
N LYS A 224 -1.69 17.20 0.04
CA LYS A 224 -2.62 17.61 1.08
C LYS A 224 -3.98 16.95 0.88
N VAL A 225 -4.47 16.24 1.89
CA VAL A 225 -5.84 15.75 1.94
C VAL A 225 -6.77 16.94 2.18
N GLN A 226 -7.75 17.12 1.28
CA GLN A 226 -8.71 18.22 1.35
C GLN A 226 -10.12 17.68 1.60
N LEU A 227 -10.87 18.35 2.49
CA LEU A 227 -12.29 18.06 2.67
C LEU A 227 -13.04 18.32 1.36
N ARG A 228 -14.11 17.56 1.11
CA ARG A 228 -14.98 17.71 -0.08
C ARG A 228 -14.27 17.42 -1.41
N GLN A 229 -13.14 16.72 -1.38
CA GLN A 229 -12.46 16.23 -2.57
C GLN A 229 -12.24 14.73 -2.42
N PRO A 230 -12.53 13.91 -3.45
CA PRO A 230 -12.14 12.51 -3.42
C PRO A 230 -10.62 12.43 -3.44
N PHE A 231 -10.09 11.46 -2.70
CA PHE A 231 -8.66 11.22 -2.62
C PHE A 231 -8.39 9.72 -2.49
N PHE A 232 -7.13 9.35 -2.65
CA PHE A 232 -6.67 7.99 -2.44
C PHE A 232 -5.31 8.02 -1.76
N ILE A 233 -4.97 6.93 -1.09
CA ILE A 233 -3.58 6.59 -0.77
C ILE A 233 -3.23 5.33 -1.55
N GLU A 234 -2.01 5.27 -2.04
CA GLU A 234 -1.53 4.12 -2.79
C GLU A 234 -0.13 3.72 -2.33
N ALA A 235 0.13 2.43 -2.36
CA ALA A 235 1.45 1.86 -2.18
C ALA A 235 1.75 0.99 -3.39
N GLY A 236 3.02 0.83 -3.69
CA GLY A 236 3.50 -0.08 -4.72
C GLY A 236 4.65 -0.93 -4.19
N TRP A 237 4.77 -2.13 -4.73
CA TRP A 237 5.87 -3.03 -4.45
C TRP A 237 6.37 -3.65 -5.75
N LEU A 238 7.63 -3.36 -6.10
CA LEU A 238 8.34 -4.04 -7.17
C LEU A 238 8.88 -5.37 -6.64
N ILE A 239 8.08 -6.41 -6.76
CA ILE A 239 8.34 -7.76 -6.21
C ILE A 239 9.51 -8.43 -6.95
N GLN A 240 9.57 -8.24 -8.27
CA GLN A 240 10.67 -8.67 -9.13
C GLN A 240 10.91 -7.58 -10.20
N PRO A 241 12.05 -7.57 -10.91
CA PRO A 241 12.33 -6.57 -11.94
C PRO A 241 11.27 -6.45 -13.05
N ASN A 242 10.44 -7.48 -13.22
CA ASN A 242 9.35 -7.56 -14.18
C ASN A 242 7.98 -7.80 -13.54
N LEU A 243 7.84 -7.81 -12.21
CA LEU A 243 6.57 -8.04 -11.51
C LEU A 243 6.37 -6.97 -10.44
N ARG A 244 5.27 -6.23 -10.56
CA ARG A 244 4.91 -5.16 -9.64
C ARG A 244 3.47 -5.31 -9.18
N GLN A 245 3.24 -4.98 -7.91
CA GLN A 245 1.91 -4.76 -7.39
C GLN A 245 1.71 -3.32 -6.94
N ARG A 246 0.45 -2.86 -7.02
CA ARG A 246 -0.01 -1.59 -6.46
C ARG A 246 -1.30 -1.80 -5.70
N MET A 247 -1.46 -1.13 -4.57
CA MET A 247 -2.70 -1.19 -3.80
C MET A 247 -3.20 0.22 -3.55
N ILE A 248 -4.48 0.45 -3.85
CA ILE A 248 -5.10 1.78 -3.81
C ILE A 248 -6.32 1.73 -2.89
N ARG A 249 -6.28 2.49 -1.81
CA ARG A 249 -7.42 2.70 -0.91
C ARG A 249 -8.10 4.04 -1.27
N SER A 250 -9.36 3.97 -1.68
CA SER A 250 -10.07 5.11 -2.29
C SER A 250 -11.14 5.70 -1.38
N TYR A 251 -11.19 7.02 -1.31
CA TYR A 251 -12.17 7.79 -0.55
C TYR A 251 -12.97 8.72 -1.47
N ASN A 252 -14.27 8.84 -1.23
CA ASN A 252 -15.10 9.79 -1.96
C ASN A 252 -14.98 11.22 -1.40
N GLU A 253 -15.69 12.16 -2.01
CA GLU A 253 -15.70 13.57 -1.60
C GLU A 253 -16.23 13.80 -0.18
N LYS A 254 -17.03 12.88 0.37
CA LYS A 254 -17.52 12.94 1.75
C LYS A 254 -16.49 12.41 2.75
N GLY A 255 -15.35 11.90 2.27
CA GLY A 255 -14.35 11.25 3.11
C GLY A 255 -14.73 9.82 3.50
N GLU A 256 -15.73 9.22 2.87
CA GLU A 256 -16.12 7.83 3.10
C GLU A 256 -15.17 6.91 2.31
N TRP A 257 -14.69 5.85 2.94
CA TRP A 257 -13.96 4.79 2.27
C TRP A 257 -14.90 4.01 1.35
N VAL A 258 -14.59 3.96 0.06
CA VAL A 258 -15.49 3.38 -0.96
C VAL A 258 -14.98 2.10 -1.60
N SER A 259 -13.67 1.89 -1.68
CA SER A 259 -13.11 0.69 -2.31
C SER A 259 -11.63 0.46 -1.97
N LEU A 260 -11.19 -0.77 -2.24
CA LEU A 260 -9.79 -1.17 -2.24
C LEU A 260 -9.47 -1.86 -3.56
N THR A 261 -8.42 -1.43 -4.24
CA THR A 261 -7.99 -2.00 -5.52
C THR A 261 -6.59 -2.58 -5.38
N LEU A 262 -6.38 -3.82 -5.84
CA LEU A 262 -5.06 -4.45 -6.01
C LEU A 262 -4.80 -4.59 -7.51
N VAL A 263 -3.67 -4.03 -7.95
CA VAL A 263 -3.17 -4.13 -9.31
C VAL A 263 -1.96 -5.05 -9.30
N THR A 264 -1.90 -5.99 -10.24
CA THR A 264 -0.72 -6.81 -10.52
C THR A 264 -0.34 -6.61 -11.97
N GLU A 265 0.89 -6.14 -12.20
CA GLU A 265 1.41 -5.71 -13.49
C GLU A 265 2.75 -6.39 -13.76
N GLU A 266 2.93 -6.84 -15.00
CA GLU A 266 4.19 -7.36 -15.51
C GLU A 266 4.80 -6.38 -16.52
N ARG A 267 6.14 -6.28 -16.52
CA ARG A 267 6.84 -5.44 -17.50
C ARG A 267 6.74 -6.07 -18.87
N LYS A 268 6.29 -5.28 -19.85
CA LYS A 268 6.25 -5.71 -21.25
C LYS A 268 7.67 -5.83 -21.78
N LEU A 269 7.99 -7.02 -22.30
CA LEU A 269 9.26 -7.33 -22.95
C LEU A 269 9.37 -6.68 -24.33
#